data_AF-A0AAN6WAA3-F1
#
_entry.id   AF-A0AAN6WAA3-F1
#
_cell.length_a   1.000
_cell.length_b   1.000
_cell.length_c   1.000
_cell.angle_alpha   90.00
_cell.angle_beta   90.00
_cell.angle_gamma   90.00
#
_symmetry.space_group_name_H-M   'P 1'
#
loop_
_entity.id
_entity.type
_entity.pdbx_description
1 polymer ?
#
loop_
_entity_poly.entity_id
_entity_poly.type
_entity_poly.pdbx_seq_one_letter_code
_entity_poly.pdbx_strand_id
1 'polypeptide(L)'
;MSQQPLQGNGTSKVTEIIDGATGRGISANIRNAYSFISHNYNFDSLHSDQPDEIILVGFSRGAFAVQCLVSFLDDVGLLQSQDLYFLRGLFTLWSNQHFKRWGPSSSNPVNTKLQQYVPRMRVEDEVKLLHEVKIKALLAWGMVSALGLPVQVSPRPLSFVSKGVPSIVKSAFRHLRWMNAE
;
A
#
# COMPACT_ATOMS: atom_id res chain seq x y z
N MET A 1 -51.35 -4.58 -4.27
CA MET A 1 -50.07 -4.64 -3.54
C MET A 1 -49.55 -6.06 -3.59
N SER A 2 -48.66 -6.38 -4.55
CA SER A 2 -47.88 -7.61 -4.51
C SER A 2 -46.43 -7.22 -4.21
N GLN A 3 -45.90 -7.76 -3.12
CA GLN A 3 -44.50 -7.65 -2.77
C GLN A 3 -43.70 -8.48 -3.78
N GLN A 4 -42.74 -7.87 -4.48
CA GLN A 4 -41.74 -8.62 -5.22
C GLN A 4 -40.60 -9.02 -4.27
N PRO A 5 -40.13 -10.28 -4.29
CA PRO A 5 -38.94 -10.65 -3.55
C PRO A 5 -37.71 -9.99 -4.17
N LEU A 6 -36.88 -9.39 -3.31
CA LEU A 6 -35.57 -8.85 -3.67
C LEU A 6 -34.73 -9.96 -4.32
N GLN A 7 -34.48 -9.83 -5.63
CA GLN A 7 -33.46 -10.62 -6.32
C GLN A 7 -32.11 -10.28 -5.70
N GLY A 8 -31.57 -11.23 -4.92
CA GLY A 8 -30.19 -11.17 -4.47
C GLY A 8 -29.27 -11.21 -5.69
N ASN A 9 -28.56 -10.11 -5.94
CA ASN A 9 -27.48 -10.07 -6.92
C ASN A 9 -26.40 -11.10 -6.52
N GLY A 10 -26.39 -12.23 -7.22
CA GLY A 10 -25.42 -13.31 -7.08
C GLY A 10 -24.01 -12.95 -7.60
N THR A 11 -23.51 -11.77 -7.28
CA THR A 11 -22.19 -11.27 -7.71
C THR A 11 -21.33 -10.97 -6.48
N SER A 12 -20.99 -11.97 -5.65
CA SER A 12 -20.23 -11.68 -4.41
C SER A 12 -19.27 -12.75 -3.90
N LYS A 13 -18.91 -13.77 -4.68
CA LYS A 13 -17.84 -14.71 -4.25
C LYS A 13 -16.85 -15.05 -5.33
N VAL A 14 -17.33 -15.38 -6.54
CA VAL A 14 -16.44 -15.73 -7.66
C VAL A 14 -15.67 -14.51 -8.17
N THR A 15 -16.32 -13.36 -8.30
CA THR A 15 -15.66 -12.09 -8.67
C THR A 15 -14.63 -11.66 -7.62
N GLU A 16 -14.93 -11.84 -6.33
CA GLU A 16 -14.02 -11.51 -5.23
C GLU A 16 -12.79 -12.45 -5.17
N ILE A 17 -12.97 -13.72 -5.57
CA ILE A 17 -11.87 -14.69 -5.71
C ILE A 17 -11.02 -14.38 -6.95
N ILE A 18 -11.63 -14.04 -8.09
CA ILE A 18 -10.93 -13.70 -9.34
C ILE A 18 -10.22 -12.34 -9.24
N ASP A 19 -10.84 -11.34 -8.62
CA ASP A 19 -10.20 -10.05 -8.32
C ASP A 19 -9.17 -10.17 -7.18
N GLY A 20 -9.32 -11.17 -6.31
CA GLY A 20 -8.32 -11.61 -5.35
C GLY A 20 -7.09 -12.24 -6.01
N ALA A 21 -7.27 -13.02 -7.07
CA ALA A 21 -6.18 -13.64 -7.83
C ALA A 21 -5.41 -12.63 -8.72
N THR A 22 -6.07 -11.56 -9.16
CA THR A 22 -5.48 -10.52 -10.01
C THR A 22 -4.82 -9.36 -9.24
N GLY A 23 -4.93 -9.32 -7.90
CA GLY A 23 -4.32 -8.27 -7.08
C GLY A 23 -4.99 -6.88 -7.20
N ARG A 24 -6.12 -6.79 -7.91
CA ARG A 24 -6.87 -5.53 -8.07
C ARG A 24 -7.58 -5.11 -6.78
N GLY A 25 -8.14 -6.08 -6.05
CA GLY A 25 -8.81 -5.82 -4.77
C GLY A 25 -7.86 -5.27 -3.69
N ILE A 26 -6.65 -5.82 -3.61
CA ILE A 26 -5.67 -5.37 -2.59
C ILE A 26 -5.14 -3.96 -2.88
N SER A 27 -4.94 -3.63 -4.16
CA SER A 27 -4.50 -2.30 -4.60
C SER A 27 -5.55 -1.21 -4.34
N ALA A 28 -6.84 -1.55 -4.43
CA ALA A 28 -7.92 -0.66 -4.03
C ALA A 28 -7.94 -0.45 -2.51
N ASN A 29 -7.81 -1.52 -1.72
CA ASN A 29 -7.78 -1.43 -0.26
C ASN A 29 -6.62 -0.58 0.25
N ILE A 30 -5.43 -0.71 -0.34
CA ILE A 30 -4.25 0.09 0.04
C ILE A 30 -4.51 1.59 -0.23
N ARG A 31 -5.01 1.94 -1.43
CA ARG A 31 -5.32 3.34 -1.78
C ARG A 31 -6.43 3.91 -0.91
N ASN A 32 -7.48 3.13 -0.61
CA ASN A 32 -8.56 3.58 0.27
C ASN A 32 -8.05 3.85 1.69
N ALA A 33 -7.19 2.98 2.23
CA ALA A 33 -6.57 3.19 3.54
C ALA A 33 -5.65 4.42 3.54
N TYR A 34 -4.86 4.63 2.48
CA TYR A 34 -4.05 5.84 2.33
C TYR A 34 -4.92 7.10 2.30
N SER A 35 -5.99 7.11 1.50
CA SER A 35 -6.94 8.22 1.46
C SER A 35 -7.59 8.45 2.81
N PHE A 36 -7.94 7.41 3.56
CA PHE A 36 -8.47 7.55 4.91
C PHE A 36 -7.49 8.28 5.83
N ILE A 37 -6.20 7.90 5.82
CA ILE A 37 -5.17 8.59 6.60
C ILE A 37 -5.07 10.06 6.14
N SER A 38 -4.98 10.31 4.85
CA SER A 38 -4.86 11.66 4.27
C SER A 38 -6.00 12.60 4.66
N HIS A 39 -7.23 12.10 4.80
CA HIS A 39 -8.38 12.92 5.22
C HIS A 39 -8.43 13.20 6.72
N ASN A 40 -7.84 12.34 7.55
CA ASN A 40 -7.99 12.40 9.01
C ASN A 40 -6.71 12.84 9.73
N TYR A 41 -5.56 12.80 9.04
CA TYR A 41 -4.28 13.18 9.63
C TYR A 41 -4.21 14.69 9.83
N ASN A 42 -3.87 15.12 11.04
CA ASN A 42 -3.65 16.54 11.32
C ASN A 42 -2.27 16.99 10.82
N PHE A 43 -2.20 17.62 9.64
CA PHE A 43 -0.95 18.09 9.06
C PHE A 43 -0.27 19.21 9.87
N ASP A 44 -1.02 20.05 10.59
CA ASP A 44 -0.46 21.11 11.43
C ASP A 44 0.33 20.53 12.63
N SER A 45 -0.01 19.31 13.04
CA SER A 45 0.69 18.61 14.13
C SER A 45 2.13 18.20 13.77
N LEU A 46 2.51 18.18 12.47
CA LEU A 46 3.84 17.75 12.02
C LEU A 46 4.98 18.60 12.60
N HIS A 47 4.72 19.88 12.86
CA HIS A 47 5.69 20.83 13.42
C HIS A 47 5.57 21.00 14.94
N SER A 48 4.66 20.26 15.58
CA SER A 48 4.45 20.29 17.02
C SER A 48 5.33 19.25 17.74
N ASP A 49 5.53 19.43 19.03
CA ASP A 49 6.17 18.43 19.90
C ASP A 49 5.36 17.12 20.00
N GLN A 50 4.07 17.16 19.62
CA GLN A 50 3.15 16.01 19.62
C GLN A 50 2.48 15.85 18.24
N PRO A 51 3.17 15.23 17.26
CA PRO A 51 2.57 14.94 15.97
C PRO A 51 1.51 13.84 16.09
N ASP A 52 0.55 13.89 15.17
CA ASP A 52 -0.49 12.87 15.04
C ASP A 52 0.12 11.49 14.75
N GLU A 53 -0.52 10.44 15.28
CA GLU A 53 0.06 9.11 15.34
C GLU A 53 -0.71 8.11 14.46
N ILE A 54 -0.01 7.48 13.52
CA ILE A 54 -0.58 6.44 12.67
C ILE A 54 -0.31 5.07 13.27
N ILE A 55 -1.36 4.29 13.52
CA ILE A 55 -1.29 2.89 13.95
C ILE A 55 -1.96 2.01 12.88
N LEU A 56 -1.25 0.99 12.42
CA LEU A 56 -1.74 0.09 11.37
C LEU A 56 -1.88 -1.33 11.89
N VAL A 57 -3.02 -1.94 11.61
CA VAL A 57 -3.38 -3.29 12.07
C VAL A 57 -3.88 -4.11 10.88
N GLY A 58 -3.33 -5.31 10.69
CA GLY A 58 -3.69 -6.17 9.56
C GLY A 58 -3.59 -7.66 9.86
N PHE A 59 -4.57 -8.42 9.39
CA PHE A 59 -4.63 -9.88 9.49
C PHE A 59 -4.70 -10.54 8.11
N SER A 60 -4.02 -11.67 7.90
CA SER A 60 -4.06 -12.47 6.67
C SER A 60 -3.71 -11.62 5.43
N ARG A 61 -4.64 -11.44 4.48
CA ARG A 61 -4.47 -10.53 3.33
C ARG A 61 -4.32 -9.06 3.75
N GLY A 62 -5.00 -8.67 4.83
CA GLY A 62 -4.88 -7.33 5.42
C GLY A 62 -3.47 -7.06 5.96
N ALA A 63 -2.78 -8.09 6.47
CA ALA A 63 -1.39 -7.97 6.92
C ALA A 63 -0.44 -7.61 5.76
N PHE A 64 -0.68 -8.14 4.55
CA PHE A 64 0.07 -7.73 3.35
C PHE A 64 -0.30 -6.30 2.92
N ALA A 65 -1.59 -5.96 2.92
CA ALA A 65 -2.04 -4.63 2.54
C ALA A 65 -1.44 -3.53 3.44
N VAL A 66 -1.42 -3.71 4.76
CA VAL A 66 -0.81 -2.73 5.67
C VAL A 66 0.70 -2.62 5.48
N GLN A 67 1.40 -3.69 5.12
CA GLN A 67 2.82 -3.62 4.79
C GLN A 67 3.07 -2.84 3.50
N CYS A 68 2.27 -3.08 2.45
CA CYS A 68 2.36 -2.28 1.23
C CYS A 68 2.05 -0.80 1.51
N LEU A 69 1.08 -0.51 2.38
CA LEU A 69 0.76 0.85 2.78
C LEU A 69 1.93 1.51 3.51
N VAL A 70 2.55 0.82 4.47
CA VAL A 70 3.74 1.31 5.20
C VAL A 70 4.88 1.61 4.23
N SER A 71 5.20 0.67 3.34
CA SER A 71 6.27 0.88 2.35
C SER A 71 5.97 2.02 1.40
N PHE A 72 4.71 2.18 0.98
CA PHE A 72 4.32 3.30 0.13
C PHE A 72 4.42 4.65 0.86
N LEU A 73 4.03 4.71 2.14
CA LEU A 73 4.18 5.91 2.97
C LEU A 73 5.66 6.27 3.22
N ASP A 74 6.55 5.28 3.37
CA ASP A 74 7.99 5.49 3.52
C ASP A 74 8.63 6.02 2.22
N ASP A 75 8.33 5.36 1.10
CA ASP A 75 8.93 5.69 -0.20
C ASP A 75 8.41 7.02 -0.77
N VAL A 76 7.11 7.31 -0.60
CA VAL A 76 6.45 8.47 -1.23
C VAL A 76 6.15 9.57 -0.23
N GLY A 77 5.59 9.24 0.92
CA GLY A 77 5.05 10.21 1.89
C GLY A 77 3.52 10.29 1.85
N LEU A 78 2.95 11.14 2.69
CA LEU A 78 1.51 11.37 2.80
C LEU A 78 1.10 12.66 2.07
N LEU A 79 0.13 12.53 1.16
CA LEU A 79 -0.54 13.65 0.49
C LEU A 79 -1.60 14.25 1.42
N GLN A 80 -1.84 15.56 1.31
CA GLN A 80 -3.03 16.18 1.88
C GLN A 80 -4.28 15.76 1.11
N SER A 81 -5.46 15.88 1.74
CA SER A 81 -6.73 15.44 1.16
C SER A 81 -7.03 16.10 -0.20
N GLN A 82 -6.66 17.38 -0.34
CA GLN A 82 -6.80 18.15 -1.59
C GLN A 82 -5.93 17.62 -2.75
N ASP A 83 -4.84 16.94 -2.44
CA ASP A 83 -3.85 16.46 -3.42
C ASP A 83 -4.02 14.97 -3.77
N LEU A 84 -5.06 14.32 -3.24
CA LEU A 84 -5.34 12.90 -3.47
C LEU A 84 -5.58 12.54 -4.95
N TYR A 85 -5.79 13.51 -5.83
CA TYR A 85 -5.85 13.27 -7.27
C TYR A 85 -4.56 12.65 -7.82
N PHE A 86 -3.40 12.92 -7.22
CA PHE A 86 -2.11 12.32 -7.59
C PHE A 86 -1.94 10.87 -7.13
N LEU A 87 -2.70 10.43 -6.12
CA LEU A 87 -2.52 9.14 -5.44
C LEU A 87 -2.49 7.97 -6.43
N ARG A 88 -3.43 7.93 -7.38
CA ARG A 88 -3.52 6.84 -8.37
C ARG A 88 -2.26 6.77 -9.23
N GLY A 89 -1.74 7.91 -9.68
CA GLY A 89 -0.54 7.99 -10.50
C GLY A 89 0.70 7.54 -9.73
N LEU A 90 0.91 8.09 -8.54
CA LEU A 90 2.02 7.74 -7.66
C LEU A 90 2.00 6.27 -7.27
N PHE A 91 0.84 5.74 -6.85
CA PHE A 91 0.70 4.33 -6.52
C PHE A 91 0.96 3.41 -7.71
N THR A 92 0.53 3.80 -8.92
CA THR A 92 0.80 3.01 -10.14
C THR A 92 2.28 2.99 -10.49
N LEU A 93 2.98 4.12 -10.36
CA LEU A 93 4.43 4.18 -10.56
C LEU A 93 5.16 3.34 -9.53
N TRP A 94 4.84 3.53 -8.25
CA TRP A 94 5.45 2.82 -7.13
C TRP A 94 5.22 1.30 -7.20
N SER A 95 3.98 0.85 -7.43
CA SER A 95 3.65 -0.58 -7.49
C SER A 95 4.35 -1.32 -8.63
N ASN A 96 4.76 -0.61 -9.68
CA ASN A 96 5.46 -1.16 -10.85
C ASN A 96 6.98 -0.88 -10.85
N GLN A 97 7.55 -0.29 -9.79
CA GLN A 97 8.94 0.18 -9.77
C GLN A 97 10.00 -0.95 -9.88
N HIS A 98 9.61 -2.21 -9.64
CA HIS A 98 10.45 -3.40 -9.85
C HIS A 98 9.98 -4.30 -11.00
N PHE A 99 8.95 -3.89 -11.75
CA PHE A 99 8.52 -4.61 -12.94
C PHE A 99 9.55 -4.42 -14.06
N LYS A 100 10.39 -5.43 -14.31
CA LYS A 100 11.26 -5.48 -15.48
C LYS A 100 10.44 -5.90 -16.69
N ARG A 101 10.24 -5.02 -17.68
CA ARG A 101 9.85 -5.47 -19.03
C ARG A 101 10.96 -6.38 -19.56
N TRP A 102 10.60 -7.54 -20.11
CA TRP A 102 11.54 -8.39 -20.82
C TRP A 102 12.01 -7.67 -22.11
N GLY A 103 13.31 -7.36 -22.22
CA GLY A 103 13.91 -6.65 -23.35
C GLY A 103 15.34 -6.15 -23.06
N PRO A 104 16.15 -5.80 -24.08
CA PRO A 104 17.59 -5.54 -23.96
C PRO A 104 17.98 -4.20 -23.29
N SER A 105 17.02 -3.44 -22.76
CA SER A 105 17.29 -2.21 -22.01
C SER A 105 17.15 -2.46 -20.51
N SER A 106 18.28 -2.47 -19.81
CA SER A 106 18.42 -2.80 -18.39
C SER A 106 18.03 -1.67 -17.43
N SER A 107 17.65 -0.49 -17.95
CA SER A 107 17.08 0.58 -17.12
C SER A 107 15.58 0.32 -16.92
N ASN A 108 15.11 0.30 -15.68
CA ASN A 108 13.68 0.28 -15.41
C ASN A 108 13.15 1.73 -15.46
N PRO A 109 12.49 2.18 -16.55
CA PRO A 109 12.07 3.58 -16.72
C PRO A 109 11.01 4.01 -15.70
N VAL A 110 10.36 3.08 -15.01
CA VAL A 110 9.33 3.37 -14.00
C VAL A 110 9.96 3.87 -12.69
N ASN A 111 11.08 3.27 -12.26
CA ASN A 111 11.79 3.72 -11.07
C ASN A 111 12.33 5.15 -11.27
N THR A 112 12.86 5.45 -12.46
CA THR A 112 13.36 6.78 -12.82
C THR A 112 12.28 7.87 -12.70
N LYS A 113 11.03 7.58 -13.07
CA LYS A 113 9.93 8.57 -12.98
C LYS A 113 9.52 8.84 -11.53
N LEU A 114 9.39 7.81 -10.70
CA LEU A 114 9.03 8.01 -9.29
C LEU A 114 10.12 8.81 -8.56
N GLN A 115 11.38 8.47 -8.78
CA GLN A 115 12.53 9.20 -8.23
C GLN A 115 12.65 10.65 -8.74
N GLN A 116 12.03 10.98 -9.88
CA GLN A 116 11.96 12.35 -10.37
C GLN A 116 10.80 13.14 -9.74
N TYR A 117 9.61 12.53 -9.61
CA TYR A 117 8.42 13.23 -9.13
C TYR A 117 8.41 13.42 -7.61
N VAL A 118 8.80 12.40 -6.84
CA VAL A 118 8.70 12.44 -5.36
C VAL A 118 9.54 13.58 -4.76
N PRO A 119 10.83 13.76 -5.13
CA PRO A 119 11.62 14.88 -4.59
C PRO A 119 11.04 16.24 -4.95
N ARG A 120 10.52 16.41 -6.16
CA ARG A 120 9.89 17.67 -6.59
C ARG A 120 8.66 18.01 -5.75
N MET A 121 7.79 17.03 -5.54
CA MET A 121 6.58 17.16 -4.71
C MET A 121 6.88 17.34 -3.21
N ARG A 122 8.09 17.01 -2.74
CA ARG A 122 8.55 17.23 -1.35
C ARG A 122 9.18 18.61 -1.12
N VAL A 123 9.71 19.24 -2.16
CA VAL A 123 10.60 20.41 -2.06
C VAL A 123 10.04 21.68 -2.71
N GLU A 124 8.94 21.62 -3.48
CA GLU A 124 8.37 22.83 -4.10
C GLU A 124 8.11 23.94 -3.06
N ASP A 125 8.88 25.04 -3.20
CA ASP A 125 9.09 26.10 -2.21
C ASP A 125 7.83 26.90 -1.83
N GLU A 126 6.73 26.72 -2.55
CA GLU A 126 5.44 27.39 -2.28
C GLU A 126 4.34 26.44 -1.77
N VAL A 127 4.37 25.15 -2.14
CA VAL A 127 3.35 24.16 -1.72
C VAL A 127 4.00 22.78 -1.57
N LYS A 128 4.30 22.38 -0.33
CA LYS A 128 4.75 21.02 -0.04
C LYS A 128 3.58 20.05 -0.17
N LEU A 129 3.58 19.22 -1.21
CA LEU A 129 2.49 18.26 -1.48
C LEU A 129 2.66 16.96 -0.68
N LEU A 130 3.89 16.49 -0.52
CA LEU A 130 4.21 15.25 0.18
C LEU A 130 4.84 15.51 1.55
N HIS A 131 4.24 14.92 2.58
CA HIS A 131 4.67 15.05 3.96
C HIS A 131 5.26 13.75 4.48
N GLU A 132 6.37 13.86 5.19
CA GLU A 132 6.95 12.72 5.90
C GLU A 132 6.17 12.53 7.21
N VAL A 133 5.57 11.35 7.36
CA VAL A 133 4.79 10.96 8.55
C VAL A 133 5.52 9.86 9.30
N LYS A 134 5.17 9.64 10.57
CA LYS A 134 5.74 8.55 11.38
C LYS A 134 4.65 7.53 11.70
N ILE A 135 4.97 6.25 11.58
CA ILE A 135 4.06 5.16 11.96
C ILE A 135 4.44 4.72 13.36
N LYS A 136 3.55 4.95 14.33
CA LYS A 136 3.77 4.65 15.74
C LYS A 136 3.86 3.15 15.95
N ALA A 137 2.90 2.41 15.40
CA ALA A 137 2.84 0.96 15.55
C ALA A 137 2.33 0.26 14.29
N LEU A 138 2.93 -0.89 13.98
CA LEU A 138 2.47 -1.82 12.95
C LEU A 138 2.22 -3.20 13.57
N LEU A 139 0.96 -3.64 13.55
CA LEU A 139 0.53 -4.97 14.01
C LEU A 139 0.09 -5.79 12.81
N ALA A 140 0.91 -6.74 12.37
CA ALA A 140 0.63 -7.54 11.19
C ALA A 140 0.84 -9.04 11.46
N TRP A 141 -0.20 -9.86 11.36
CA TRP A 141 -0.10 -11.29 11.66
C TRP A 141 -0.89 -12.19 10.71
N GLY A 142 -0.54 -13.48 10.74
CA GLY A 142 -1.27 -14.51 9.99
C GLY A 142 -1.06 -14.46 8.48
N MET A 143 0.06 -13.90 8.02
CA MET A 143 0.46 -13.98 6.62
C MET A 143 0.75 -15.43 6.23
N VAL A 144 -0.23 -16.12 5.71
CA VAL A 144 0.03 -17.19 4.74
C VAL A 144 0.50 -16.49 3.46
N SER A 145 1.51 -17.02 2.77
CA SER A 145 1.96 -16.48 1.47
C SER A 145 0.74 -16.09 0.64
N ALA A 146 0.46 -14.78 0.51
CA ALA A 146 -0.84 -14.25 0.10
C ALA A 146 -1.21 -14.56 -1.36
N LEU A 147 -0.39 -15.35 -2.03
CA LEU A 147 -0.51 -15.76 -3.42
C LEU A 147 -0.83 -17.24 -3.62
N GLY A 148 -0.75 -18.10 -2.60
CA GLY A 148 -0.98 -19.56 -2.77
C GLY A 148 -0.12 -20.21 -3.86
N LEU A 149 0.89 -19.50 -4.38
CA LEU A 149 1.72 -19.89 -5.50
C LEU A 149 3.18 -19.62 -5.13
N PRO A 150 4.09 -20.53 -5.48
CA PRO A 150 5.51 -20.37 -5.23
C PRO A 150 6.01 -19.04 -5.80
N VAL A 151 6.93 -18.39 -5.07
CA VAL A 151 7.54 -17.07 -5.32
C VAL A 151 8.23 -16.96 -6.71
N GLN A 152 8.25 -18.03 -7.51
CA GLN A 152 9.04 -18.16 -8.73
C GLN A 152 8.33 -17.84 -10.05
N VAL A 153 7.05 -17.46 -10.08
CA VAL A 153 6.32 -17.21 -11.35
C VAL A 153 6.10 -15.71 -11.58
N SER A 154 7.14 -15.07 -12.12
CA SER A 154 7.25 -13.70 -12.66
C SER A 154 7.18 -12.51 -11.67
N PRO A 155 7.94 -11.41 -11.92
CA PRO A 155 7.84 -10.20 -11.10
C PRO A 155 6.45 -9.56 -11.27
N ARG A 156 5.64 -9.62 -10.21
CA ARG A 156 4.31 -9.00 -10.15
C ARG A 156 4.36 -7.63 -9.46
N PRO A 157 3.38 -6.74 -9.68
CA PRO A 157 3.23 -5.53 -8.87
C PRO A 157 3.26 -5.86 -7.38
N LEU A 158 3.89 -5.00 -6.56
CA LEU A 158 4.05 -5.16 -5.10
C LEU A 158 4.94 -6.33 -4.61
N SER A 159 5.49 -7.16 -5.50
CA SER A 159 6.32 -8.32 -5.11
C SER A 159 7.64 -7.96 -4.41
N PHE A 160 8.06 -6.69 -4.51
CA PHE A 160 9.26 -6.16 -3.87
C PHE A 160 9.06 -5.76 -2.40
N VAL A 161 7.80 -5.65 -1.94
CA VAL A 161 7.49 -5.35 -0.54
C VAL A 161 7.93 -6.57 0.26
N SER A 162 9.17 -6.52 0.72
CA SER A 162 9.83 -7.62 1.41
C SER A 162 9.26 -7.80 2.81
N LYS A 163 9.62 -8.91 3.45
CA LYS A 163 9.24 -9.19 4.84
C LYS A 163 9.92 -8.26 5.87
N GLY A 164 10.71 -7.26 5.46
CA GLY A 164 11.32 -6.27 6.36
C GLY A 164 10.33 -5.29 6.97
N VAL A 165 10.76 -4.53 7.98
CA VAL A 165 10.02 -3.41 8.57
C VAL A 165 10.68 -2.11 8.09
N PRO A 166 9.98 -1.24 7.35
CA PRO A 166 10.52 0.05 6.90
C PRO A 166 10.84 1.00 8.07
N SER A 167 11.82 1.90 7.88
CA SER A 167 12.35 2.75 8.96
C SER A 167 11.35 3.76 9.52
N ILE A 168 10.27 4.05 8.78
CA ILE A 168 9.15 4.90 9.23
C ILE A 168 8.40 4.35 10.45
N VAL A 169 8.53 3.05 10.76
CA VAL A 169 7.80 2.38 11.83
C VAL A 169 8.61 2.39 13.14
N LYS A 170 8.08 3.04 14.17
CA LYS A 170 8.71 3.09 15.51
C LYS A 170 8.61 1.78 16.28
N SER A 171 7.52 1.03 16.12
CA SER A 171 7.32 -0.24 16.81
C SER A 171 6.55 -1.21 15.91
N ALA A 172 7.04 -2.44 15.78
CA ALA A 172 6.41 -3.44 14.93
C ALA A 172 6.21 -4.74 15.69
N PHE A 173 4.97 -5.23 15.70
CA PHE A 173 4.64 -6.57 16.16
C PHE A 173 4.21 -7.42 14.97
N ARG A 174 4.95 -8.51 14.73
CA ARG A 174 4.69 -9.42 13.62
C ARG A 174 4.69 -10.85 14.12
N HIS A 175 3.63 -11.58 13.78
CA HIS A 175 3.58 -13.02 14.04
C HIS A 175 3.48 -13.79 12.71
N LEU A 176 4.58 -14.48 12.36
CA LEU A 176 4.64 -15.41 11.24
C LEU A 176 4.41 -16.82 11.79
N ARG A 177 3.54 -17.60 11.14
CA ARG A 177 3.32 -19.00 11.52
C ARG A 177 4.61 -19.78 11.28
N TRP A 178 5.09 -20.51 12.28
CA TRP A 178 6.18 -21.47 12.15
C TRP A 178 5.80 -22.50 11.08
N MET A 179 6.62 -22.63 10.04
CA MET A 179 6.61 -23.83 9.20
C MET A 179 7.57 -24.80 9.88
N ASN A 180 7.04 -25.90 10.43
CA ASN A 180 7.87 -27.01 10.89
C ASN A 180 8.72 -27.47 9.71
N ALA A 181 10.05 -27.45 9.89
CA ALA A 181 10.93 -28.29 9.11
C ALA A 181 10.82 -29.68 9.71
N GLU A 182 10.06 -30.55 9.03
CA GLU A 182 10.23 -32.00 9.11
C GLU A 182 10.99 -32.46 7.86
#